data_AF-A0A964Q5E2-F1
#
_entry.id   AF-A0A964Q5E2-F1
#
_cell.length_a   1.000
_cell.length_b   1.000
_cell.length_c   1.000
_cell.angle_alpha   90.00
_cell.angle_beta   90.00
_cell.angle_gamma   90.00
#
_symmetry.space_group_name_H-M   'P 1'
#
loop_
_entity.id
_entity.type
_entity.pdbx_description
1 polymer ?
#
loop_
_entity_poly.entity_id
_entity_poly.type
_entity_poly.pdbx_seq_one_letter_code
_entity_poly.pdbx_strand_id
1 'polypeptide(L)'
;MSAGLKDAFSSLKNRYAPSSGIRYHGWANPFWLAAECISFNQLASMKALLPFIVLALGATLVTWLFLWFRYRSVPLVRQAKEIFTLAKKIHSQLIHQVQALENAEYHLDLQVRQLKERLFSGHLRTLGLLALADYPGIGPVTIDSLQKHGIENLAGLQTFQPESMRGFGPKRSGDLRHAVRQLTKGEEARFASAACEAGLKFKQEREALAAKTQRESQEQQSQIGWMKKHLEKIGPTLEEARKVTFFKWVLDRPMPEYFADVTLPPWPGIVPLPVTPVSKAATVPAAANPLAKPTTQTWLVSPATSPHFPAAVPMARPPAAASPPRPPAPIQVEIIRPATPDPMAARKEEISLVARFAIAVARADGRLAKAELLAARLFLHEQFGQEKEWRPIITQILSAEENSRASVEEVLPLVKRKLPVPMRHKLYQLSCRIADATGPRNSREEALLSLVQDMLELRPNAVAQPPMSLEEAPEEKPAATTEDPRKVLEFLPGAELSPARVREQWRQLQERFDPDKFSPHGEEFVRMAKARRASIEESAKKLLQEMGEAATLEPPKKDPRHNPDLDNAFGF
;
A
#
# COMPACT_ATOMS: atom_id res chain seq x y z
N MET A 1 8.37 -5.31 8.81
CA MET A 1 9.15 -4.12 8.38
C MET A 1 8.36 -2.81 8.35
N SER A 2 7.04 -2.79 8.06
CA SER A 2 6.27 -1.54 7.94
C SER A 2 5.96 -0.79 9.25
N ALA A 3 6.02 -1.44 10.42
CA ALA A 3 5.75 -0.81 11.72
C ALA A 3 6.91 0.10 12.19
N GLY A 4 8.16 -0.38 12.21
CA GLY A 4 9.31 0.43 12.61
C GLY A 4 9.60 1.62 11.67
N LEU A 5 9.20 1.52 10.39
CA LEU A 5 9.29 2.61 9.43
C LEU A 5 8.27 3.72 9.74
N LYS A 6 7.07 3.37 10.22
CA LYS A 6 6.04 4.33 10.66
C LYS A 6 6.38 4.98 12.00
N ASP A 7 7.01 4.25 12.91
CA ASP A 7 7.39 4.78 14.23
C ASP A 7 8.60 5.73 14.14
N ALA A 8 9.59 5.41 13.29
CA ALA A 8 10.69 6.33 13.01
C ALA A 8 10.21 7.62 12.31
N PHE A 9 9.25 7.51 11.38
CA PHE A 9 8.63 8.68 10.75
C PHE A 9 7.77 9.50 11.73
N SER A 10 7.07 8.86 12.66
CA SER A 10 6.26 9.54 13.68
C SER A 10 7.14 10.23 14.74
N SER A 11 8.25 9.61 15.15
CA SER A 11 9.20 10.16 16.13
C SER A 11 9.99 11.36 15.58
N LEU A 12 10.38 11.33 14.30
CA LEU A 12 10.93 12.48 13.58
C LEU A 12 9.86 13.54 13.22
N LYS A 13 8.56 13.26 13.35
CA LYS A 13 7.49 14.22 13.06
C LYS A 13 7.11 15.05 14.30
N ASN A 14 7.12 14.43 15.48
CA ASN A 14 6.80 15.11 16.75
C ASN A 14 7.90 16.06 17.24
N ARG A 15 9.18 15.85 16.86
CA ARG A 15 10.27 16.77 17.25
C ARG A 15 10.39 18.03 16.40
N TYR A 16 9.64 18.16 15.30
CA TYR A 16 9.87 19.21 14.28
C TYR A 16 8.63 20.05 13.90
N ALA A 17 7.55 19.98 14.68
CA ALA A 17 6.35 20.81 14.47
C ALA A 17 6.55 22.23 15.06
N PRO A 18 6.32 23.31 14.29
CA PRO A 18 6.35 24.66 14.84
C PRO A 18 5.12 24.93 15.74
N SER A 19 5.35 25.44 16.94
CA SER A 19 4.30 25.89 17.86
C SER A 19 3.67 27.20 17.37
N SER A 20 2.58 27.12 16.60
CA SER A 20 1.76 28.29 16.27
C SER A 20 0.34 28.13 16.80
N GLY A 21 0.21 28.18 18.13
CA GLY A 21 -1.06 28.36 18.81
C GLY A 21 -1.44 29.84 18.83
N ILE A 22 -2.06 30.35 17.77
CA ILE A 22 -2.80 31.62 17.82
C ILE A 22 -4.27 31.28 17.56
N ARG A 23 -5.05 31.20 18.64
CA ARG A 23 -6.51 31.11 18.58
C ARG A 23 -7.05 32.46 18.10
N TYR A 24 -7.59 32.50 16.88
CA TYR A 24 -8.45 33.60 16.45
C TYR A 24 -9.82 33.41 17.10
N HIS A 25 -10.05 34.09 18.23
CA HIS A 25 -11.41 34.32 18.71
C HIS A 25 -12.12 35.28 17.73
N GLY A 26 -13.39 34.98 17.43
CA GLY A 26 -14.21 35.75 16.50
C GLY A 26 -14.35 37.21 16.96
N TRP A 27 -13.67 38.11 16.28
CA TRP A 27 -13.96 39.53 16.33
C TRP A 27 -15.08 39.80 15.33
N ALA A 28 -16.27 40.11 15.85
CA ALA A 28 -17.32 40.76 15.07
C ALA A 28 -16.71 42.00 14.42
N ASN A 29 -16.78 42.07 13.08
CA ASN A 29 -16.06 43.03 12.26
C ASN A 29 -16.60 44.46 12.54
N PRO A 30 -15.88 45.33 13.27
CA PRO A 30 -16.38 46.66 13.64
C PRO A 30 -16.49 47.61 12.45
N PHE A 31 -16.01 47.20 11.27
CA PHE A 31 -16.08 47.98 10.03
C PHE A 31 -17.50 48.16 9.48
N TRP A 32 -18.46 47.31 9.85
CA TRP A 32 -19.82 47.41 9.30
C TRP A 32 -20.67 48.52 9.97
N LEU A 33 -20.39 48.87 11.24
CA LEU A 33 -21.12 49.94 11.94
C LEU A 33 -20.52 51.35 11.69
N ALA A 34 -19.29 51.45 11.20
CA ALA A 34 -18.67 52.74 10.86
C ALA A 34 -19.07 53.27 9.47
N ALA A 35 -19.65 52.43 8.61
CA ALA A 35 -19.97 52.79 7.23
C ALA A 35 -21.23 53.65 7.07
N GLU A 36 -22.15 53.67 8.04
CA GLU A 36 -23.42 54.41 7.95
C GLU A 36 -23.37 55.87 8.44
N CYS A 37 -22.25 56.35 9.01
CA CYS A 37 -22.12 57.71 9.54
C CYS A 37 -21.21 58.65 8.71
N ILE A 38 -20.75 58.25 7.53
CA ILE A 38 -19.92 59.11 6.67
C ILE A 38 -20.84 60.02 5.84
N SER A 39 -21.12 61.21 6.38
CA SER A 39 -21.86 62.28 5.72
C SER A 39 -21.20 62.72 4.39
N PHE A 40 -22.01 63.07 3.39
CA PHE A 40 -21.60 63.38 2.00
C PHE A 40 -20.51 64.48 1.88
N ASN A 41 -20.33 65.33 2.90
CA ASN A 41 -19.26 66.33 2.95
C ASN A 41 -17.87 65.74 3.26
N GLN A 42 -17.76 64.57 3.89
CA GLN A 42 -16.47 63.90 4.11
C GLN A 42 -15.89 63.25 2.85
N LEU A 43 -16.75 62.90 1.88
CA LEU A 43 -16.35 62.36 0.58
C LEU A 43 -15.52 63.35 -0.27
N ALA A 44 -15.76 64.66 -0.13
CA ALA A 44 -14.97 65.68 -0.83
C ALA A 44 -13.55 65.81 -0.24
N SER A 45 -13.40 65.69 1.08
CA SER A 45 -12.09 65.74 1.76
C SER A 45 -11.28 64.45 1.54
N MET A 46 -11.94 63.28 1.43
CA MET A 46 -11.27 62.02 1.09
C MET A 46 -10.62 62.03 -0.30
N LYS A 47 -11.18 62.74 -1.28
CA LYS A 47 -10.58 62.86 -2.62
C LYS A 47 -9.23 63.59 -2.60
N ALA A 48 -9.06 64.57 -1.70
CA ALA A 48 -7.80 65.28 -1.51
C ALA A 48 -6.75 64.42 -0.78
N LEU A 49 -7.18 63.51 0.11
CA LEU A 49 -6.28 62.60 0.85
C LEU A 49 -5.89 61.34 0.06
N LEU A 50 -6.71 60.92 -0.90
CA LEU A 50 -6.46 59.74 -1.74
C LEU A 50 -5.04 59.71 -2.37
N PRO A 51 -4.52 60.78 -3.02
CA PRO A 51 -3.17 60.75 -3.59
C PRO A 51 -2.08 60.59 -2.53
N PHE A 52 -2.25 61.16 -1.34
CA PHE A 52 -1.29 61.00 -0.24
C PHE A 52 -1.31 59.58 0.31
N ILE A 53 -2.48 58.95 0.42
CA ILE A 53 -2.62 57.54 0.83
C ILE A 53 -1.94 56.63 -0.20
N VAL A 54 -2.19 56.86 -1.50
CA VAL A 54 -1.57 56.08 -2.58
C VAL A 54 -0.05 56.24 -2.58
N LEU A 55 0.46 57.47 -2.39
CA LEU A 55 1.90 57.73 -2.28
C LEU A 55 2.52 57.06 -1.04
N ALA A 56 1.83 57.11 0.11
CA ALA A 56 2.30 56.46 1.33
C ALA A 56 2.35 54.93 1.19
N LEU A 57 1.32 54.32 0.59
CA LEU A 57 1.30 52.89 0.27
C LEU A 57 2.37 52.50 -0.76
N GLY A 58 2.61 53.36 -1.76
CA GLY A 58 3.70 53.18 -2.72
C GLY A 58 5.06 53.20 -2.03
N ALA A 59 5.30 54.19 -1.16
CA ALA A 59 6.54 54.32 -0.41
C ALA A 59 6.77 53.14 0.56
N THR A 60 5.72 52.65 1.23
CA THR A 60 5.83 51.48 2.13
C THR A 60 6.13 50.21 1.35
N LEU A 61 5.49 50.00 0.19
CA LEU A 61 5.78 48.87 -0.71
C LEU A 61 7.21 48.89 -1.21
N VAL A 62 7.69 50.06 -1.69
CA VAL A 62 9.07 50.22 -2.18
C VAL A 62 10.08 49.99 -1.06
N THR A 63 9.83 50.53 0.14
CA THR A 63 10.68 50.30 1.32
C THR A 63 10.71 48.82 1.70
N TRP A 64 9.56 48.14 1.67
CA TRP A 64 9.45 46.72 1.97
C TRP A 64 10.19 45.85 0.94
N LEU A 65 10.04 46.15 -0.35
CA LEU A 65 10.79 45.49 -1.44
C LEU A 65 12.30 45.72 -1.29
N PHE A 66 12.73 46.95 -1.01
CA PHE A 66 14.13 47.27 -0.79
C PHE A 66 14.72 46.49 0.40
N LEU A 67 14.00 46.44 1.54
CA LEU A 67 14.39 45.64 2.70
C LEU A 67 14.46 44.15 2.36
N TRP A 68 13.50 43.64 1.58
CA TRP A 68 13.50 42.24 1.14
C TRP A 68 14.68 41.92 0.22
N PHE A 69 15.00 42.79 -0.74
CA PHE A 69 16.18 42.63 -1.59
C PHE A 69 17.47 42.67 -0.79
N ARG A 70 17.57 43.59 0.18
CA ARG A 70 18.74 43.68 1.05
C ARG A 70 18.88 42.44 1.94
N TYR A 71 17.78 41.96 2.53
CA TYR A 71 17.74 40.69 3.25
C TYR A 71 18.23 39.53 2.39
N ARG A 72 17.74 39.41 1.15
CA ARG A 72 18.14 38.35 0.22
C ARG A 72 19.61 38.45 -0.20
N SER A 73 20.21 39.63 -0.11
CA SER A 73 21.63 39.85 -0.41
C SER A 73 22.56 39.43 0.73
N VAL A 74 22.06 39.23 1.95
CA VAL A 74 22.85 38.81 3.11
C VAL A 74 23.45 37.40 2.86
N PRO A 75 24.77 37.20 3.02
CA PRO A 75 25.43 35.90 2.77
C PRO A 75 24.79 34.73 3.53
N LEU A 76 24.41 34.94 4.79
CA LEU A 76 23.75 33.93 5.64
C LEU A 76 22.40 33.49 5.11
N VAL A 77 21.62 34.42 4.54
CA VAL A 77 20.33 34.08 3.91
C VAL A 77 20.55 33.23 2.66
N ARG A 78 21.62 33.50 1.90
CA ARG A 78 22.01 32.66 0.75
C ARG A 78 22.42 31.26 1.21
N GLN A 79 23.28 31.15 2.23
CA GLN A 79 23.70 29.87 2.80
C GLN A 79 22.49 29.09 3.36
N ALA A 80 21.62 29.73 4.14
CA ALA A 80 20.40 29.11 4.66
C ALA A 80 19.52 28.57 3.52
N LYS A 81 19.33 29.36 2.46
CA LYS A 81 18.57 28.94 1.28
C LYS A 81 19.22 27.73 0.60
N GLU A 82 20.54 27.72 0.44
CA GLU A 82 21.28 26.58 -0.12
C GLU A 82 21.08 25.31 0.72
N ILE A 83 21.19 25.40 2.05
CA ILE A 83 20.92 24.30 2.98
C ILE A 83 19.49 23.77 2.80
N PHE A 84 18.48 24.65 2.75
CA PHE A 84 17.09 24.24 2.53
C PHE A 84 16.88 23.56 1.17
N THR A 85 17.48 24.09 0.11
CA THR A 85 17.36 23.49 -1.22
C THR A 85 17.98 22.10 -1.27
N LEU A 86 19.12 21.89 -0.60
CA LEU A 86 19.74 20.58 -0.54
C LEU A 86 18.95 19.61 0.34
N ALA A 87 18.53 20.03 1.53
CA ALA A 87 17.70 19.19 2.41
C ALA A 87 16.42 18.74 1.69
N LYS A 88 15.78 19.65 0.95
CA LYS A 88 14.63 19.33 0.10
C LYS A 88 14.98 18.34 -1.00
N LYS A 89 16.12 18.51 -1.68
CA LYS A 89 16.61 17.58 -2.72
C LYS A 89 16.84 16.19 -2.14
N ILE A 90 17.56 16.06 -1.03
CA ILE A 90 17.81 14.77 -0.38
C ILE A 90 16.50 14.13 0.08
N HIS A 91 15.60 14.91 0.70
CA HIS A 91 14.31 14.38 1.13
C HIS A 91 13.47 13.87 -0.05
N SER A 92 13.42 14.62 -1.17
CA SER A 92 12.71 14.17 -2.37
C SER A 92 13.32 12.89 -2.97
N GLN A 93 14.65 12.80 -3.03
CA GLN A 93 15.34 11.60 -3.49
C GLN A 93 15.10 10.42 -2.53
N LEU A 94 15.03 10.66 -1.22
CA LEU A 94 14.76 9.62 -0.22
C LEU A 94 13.37 9.03 -0.43
N ILE A 95 12.36 9.88 -0.64
CA ILE A 95 11.00 9.45 -0.97
C ILE A 95 10.99 8.61 -2.24
N HIS A 96 11.67 9.06 -3.30
CA HIS A 96 11.75 8.31 -4.55
C HIS A 96 12.44 6.95 -4.38
N GLN A 97 13.51 6.85 -3.59
CA GLN A 97 14.21 5.58 -3.33
C GLN A 97 13.37 4.61 -2.50
N VAL A 98 12.65 5.11 -1.49
CA VAL A 98 11.73 4.28 -0.70
C VAL A 98 10.61 3.74 -1.60
N GLN A 99 10.01 4.58 -2.44
CA GLN A 99 9.00 4.15 -3.41
C GLN A 99 9.55 3.17 -4.44
N ALA A 100 10.79 3.37 -4.92
CA ALA A 100 11.42 2.45 -5.86
C ALA A 100 11.61 1.05 -5.24
N LEU A 101 12.00 0.99 -3.96
CA LEU A 101 12.16 -0.27 -3.23
C LEU A 101 10.81 -0.99 -3.05
N GLU A 102 9.75 -0.27 -2.70
CA GLU A 102 8.39 -0.83 -2.61
C GLU A 102 7.90 -1.35 -3.98
N ASN A 103 8.16 -0.60 -5.05
CA ASN A 103 7.78 -1.01 -6.40
C ASN A 103 8.60 -2.21 -6.92
N ALA A 104 9.84 -2.40 -6.45
CA ALA A 104 10.71 -3.49 -6.89
C ALA A 104 10.14 -4.88 -6.52
N GLU A 105 9.59 -5.02 -5.31
CA GLU A 105 8.94 -6.28 -4.87
C GLU A 105 7.72 -6.61 -5.74
N TYR A 106 6.89 -5.60 -6.03
CA TYR A 106 5.76 -5.76 -6.94
C TYR A 106 6.19 -6.16 -8.36
N HIS A 107 7.28 -5.59 -8.88
CA HIS A 107 7.81 -5.93 -10.19
C HIS A 107 8.36 -7.37 -10.23
N LEU A 108 9.01 -7.83 -9.16
CA LEU A 108 9.46 -9.22 -9.03
C LEU A 108 8.28 -10.19 -9.12
N ASP A 109 7.22 -9.95 -8.37
CA ASP A 109 6.00 -10.77 -8.40
C ASP A 109 5.39 -10.86 -9.80
N LEU A 110 5.32 -9.73 -10.50
CA LEU A 110 4.82 -9.69 -11.88
C LEU A 110 5.71 -10.51 -12.82
N GLN A 111 7.03 -10.38 -12.71
CA GLN A 111 7.99 -11.14 -13.50
C GLN A 111 7.92 -12.64 -13.22
N VAL A 112 7.79 -13.05 -11.95
CA VAL A 112 7.65 -14.46 -11.57
C VAL A 112 6.35 -15.06 -12.14
N ARG A 113 5.25 -14.30 -12.15
CA ARG A 113 3.99 -14.73 -12.78
C ARG A 113 4.11 -14.90 -14.30
N GLN A 114 4.67 -13.89 -14.98
CA GLN A 114 4.93 -13.95 -16.43
C GLN A 114 5.85 -15.11 -16.78
N LEU A 115 6.87 -15.36 -15.95
CA LEU A 115 7.78 -16.47 -16.10
C LEU A 115 7.07 -17.82 -15.95
N LYS A 116 6.24 -17.98 -14.90
CA LYS A 116 5.41 -19.18 -14.69
C LYS A 116 4.53 -19.43 -15.90
N GLU A 117 3.77 -18.42 -16.33
CA GLU A 117 2.84 -18.52 -17.44
C GLU A 117 3.56 -18.93 -18.74
N ARG A 118 4.66 -18.26 -19.08
CA ARG A 118 5.46 -18.57 -20.28
C ARG A 118 5.99 -20.02 -20.27
N LEU A 119 6.61 -20.44 -19.17
CA LEU A 119 7.22 -21.78 -19.07
C LEU A 119 6.15 -22.88 -18.98
N PHE A 120 5.07 -22.64 -18.24
CA PHE A 120 3.98 -23.60 -18.12
C PHE A 120 3.21 -23.75 -19.44
N SER A 121 2.87 -22.66 -20.13
CA SER A 121 2.27 -22.74 -21.46
C SER A 121 3.19 -23.44 -22.47
N GLY A 122 4.51 -23.27 -22.35
CA GLY A 122 5.49 -24.04 -23.13
C GLY A 122 5.41 -25.54 -22.85
N HIS A 123 5.36 -25.94 -21.58
CA HIS A 123 5.18 -27.33 -21.14
C HIS A 123 3.86 -27.93 -21.65
N LEU A 124 2.77 -27.18 -21.62
CA LEU A 124 1.49 -27.66 -22.15
C LEU A 124 1.50 -27.91 -23.66
N ARG A 125 2.42 -27.28 -24.42
CA ARG A 125 2.60 -27.54 -25.85
C ARG A 125 3.37 -28.83 -26.13
N THR A 126 4.19 -29.31 -25.19
CA THR A 126 4.93 -30.57 -25.34
C THR A 126 4.06 -31.79 -25.04
N LEU A 127 2.92 -31.59 -24.37
CA LEU A 127 1.96 -32.66 -24.07
C LEU A 127 1.03 -32.89 -25.27
N GLY A 128 1.25 -34.00 -25.96
CA GLY A 128 0.39 -34.44 -27.07
C GLY A 128 -1.01 -34.87 -26.60
N LEU A 129 -1.96 -34.88 -27.54
CA LEU A 129 -3.36 -35.25 -27.26
C LEU A 129 -3.56 -36.69 -26.77
N LEU A 130 -2.58 -37.58 -26.99
CA LEU A 130 -2.64 -38.98 -26.53
C LEU A 130 -2.82 -39.09 -25.02
N ALA A 131 -2.34 -38.12 -24.23
CA ALA A 131 -2.52 -38.09 -22.78
C ALA A 131 -4.00 -37.98 -22.34
N LEU A 132 -4.91 -37.65 -23.25
CA LEU A 132 -6.35 -37.61 -22.96
C LEU A 132 -7.00 -39.00 -23.06
N ALA A 133 -6.35 -39.98 -23.67
CA ALA A 133 -6.90 -41.33 -23.84
C ALA A 133 -7.13 -42.06 -22.51
N ASP A 134 -6.42 -41.66 -21.46
CA ASP A 134 -6.54 -42.23 -20.11
C ASP A 134 -7.82 -41.77 -19.38
N TYR A 135 -8.54 -40.78 -19.92
CA TYR A 135 -9.74 -40.23 -19.28
C TYR A 135 -11.03 -40.86 -19.82
N PRO A 136 -11.98 -41.22 -18.94
CA PRO A 136 -13.24 -41.85 -19.36
C PRO A 136 -14.06 -40.91 -20.25
N GLY A 137 -14.61 -41.44 -21.33
CA GLY A 137 -15.39 -40.69 -22.32
C GLY A 137 -14.57 -40.10 -23.48
N ILE A 138 -13.24 -40.16 -23.41
CA ILE A 138 -12.34 -39.70 -24.48
C ILE A 138 -11.76 -40.91 -25.22
N GLY A 139 -12.40 -41.29 -26.33
CA GLY A 139 -11.92 -42.36 -27.21
C GLY A 139 -10.96 -41.87 -28.30
N PRO A 140 -10.30 -42.78 -29.04
CA PRO A 140 -9.39 -42.44 -30.14
C PRO A 140 -10.05 -41.60 -31.23
N VAL A 141 -11.34 -41.84 -31.51
CA VAL A 141 -12.12 -41.05 -32.48
C VAL A 141 -12.21 -39.57 -32.08
N THR A 142 -12.28 -39.27 -30.78
CA THR A 142 -12.27 -37.89 -30.28
C THR A 142 -10.90 -37.25 -30.55
N ILE A 143 -9.82 -37.98 -30.27
CA ILE A 143 -8.45 -37.51 -30.48
C ILE A 143 -8.20 -37.23 -31.97
N ASP A 144 -8.57 -38.16 -32.85
CA ASP A 144 -8.46 -37.99 -34.31
C ASP A 144 -9.28 -36.79 -34.80
N SER A 145 -10.47 -36.57 -34.22
CA SER A 145 -11.31 -35.42 -34.55
C SER A 145 -10.64 -34.10 -34.14
N LEU A 146 -10.01 -34.04 -32.97
CA LEU A 146 -9.27 -32.86 -32.51
C LEU A 146 -8.06 -32.58 -33.42
N GLN A 147 -7.32 -33.62 -33.80
CA GLN A 147 -6.19 -33.50 -34.74
C GLN A 147 -6.64 -32.99 -36.12
N LYS A 148 -7.77 -33.48 -36.64
CA LYS A 148 -8.36 -32.98 -37.91
C LYS A 148 -8.74 -31.50 -37.87
N HIS A 149 -8.94 -30.94 -36.67
CA HIS A 149 -9.20 -29.50 -36.48
C HIS A 149 -7.91 -28.70 -36.21
N GLY A 150 -6.72 -29.30 -36.41
CA GLY A 150 -5.43 -28.63 -36.23
C GLY A 150 -5.01 -28.48 -34.77
N ILE A 151 -5.65 -29.20 -33.84
CA ILE A 151 -5.26 -29.19 -32.43
C ILE A 151 -4.27 -30.33 -32.23
N GLU A 152 -3.03 -29.98 -31.89
CA GLU A 152 -1.94 -30.97 -31.76
C GLU A 152 -1.57 -31.26 -30.29
N ASN A 153 -1.87 -30.33 -29.38
CA ASN A 153 -1.39 -30.36 -27.99
C ASN A 153 -2.41 -29.79 -27.01
N LEU A 154 -2.12 -29.99 -25.71
CA LEU A 154 -3.01 -29.56 -24.63
C LEU A 154 -3.18 -28.04 -24.55
N ALA A 155 -2.14 -27.27 -24.90
CA ALA A 155 -2.21 -25.81 -24.92
C ALA A 155 -3.22 -25.28 -25.94
N GLY A 156 -3.23 -25.82 -27.17
CA GLY A 156 -4.24 -25.46 -28.18
C GLY A 156 -5.65 -25.81 -27.73
N LEU A 157 -5.79 -26.92 -27.01
CA LEU A 157 -7.06 -27.41 -26.49
C LEU A 157 -7.64 -26.52 -25.37
N GLN A 158 -6.82 -25.82 -24.58
CA GLN A 158 -7.31 -24.89 -23.55
C GLN A 158 -8.02 -23.66 -24.13
N THR A 159 -7.57 -23.19 -25.29
CA THR A 159 -8.19 -22.07 -26.01
C THR A 159 -9.34 -22.51 -26.93
N PHE A 160 -9.47 -23.82 -27.15
CA PHE A 160 -10.44 -24.36 -28.08
C PHE A 160 -11.85 -24.46 -27.48
N GLN A 161 -12.87 -24.17 -28.30
CA GLN A 161 -14.28 -24.32 -27.92
C GLN A 161 -14.84 -25.62 -28.52
N PRO A 162 -15.07 -26.68 -27.72
CA PRO A 162 -15.52 -27.98 -28.22
C PRO A 162 -16.85 -27.94 -28.98
N GLU A 163 -17.70 -26.96 -28.66
CA GLU A 163 -19.01 -26.75 -29.28
C GLU A 163 -18.91 -26.40 -30.77
N SER A 164 -17.73 -25.95 -31.23
CA SER A 164 -17.49 -25.66 -32.65
C SER A 164 -17.31 -26.92 -33.52
N MET A 165 -17.05 -28.09 -32.92
CA MET A 165 -16.86 -29.33 -33.68
C MET A 165 -18.20 -29.97 -34.05
N ARG A 166 -18.41 -30.20 -35.34
CA ARG A 166 -19.58 -30.93 -35.85
C ARG A 166 -19.56 -32.37 -35.32
N GLY A 167 -20.65 -32.78 -34.65
CA GLY A 167 -20.78 -34.13 -34.10
C GLY A 167 -20.30 -34.29 -32.64
N PHE A 168 -19.82 -33.21 -32.01
CA PHE A 168 -19.59 -33.18 -30.57
C PHE A 168 -20.87 -32.82 -29.84
N GLY A 169 -21.58 -33.84 -29.34
CA GLY A 169 -22.73 -33.64 -28.46
C GLY A 169 -22.30 -32.99 -27.13
N PRO A 170 -23.24 -32.33 -26.40
CA PRO A 170 -22.96 -31.62 -25.14
C PRO A 170 -22.23 -32.49 -24.10
N LYS A 171 -22.55 -33.79 -24.06
CA LYS A 171 -21.91 -34.77 -23.17
C LYS A 171 -20.41 -34.90 -23.45
N ARG A 172 -20.01 -35.10 -24.72
CA ARG A 172 -18.58 -35.22 -25.11
C ARG A 172 -17.82 -33.92 -24.87
N SER A 173 -18.44 -32.77 -25.12
CA SER A 173 -17.85 -31.46 -24.82
C SER A 173 -17.62 -31.27 -23.32
N GLY A 174 -18.54 -31.77 -22.48
CA GLY A 174 -18.40 -31.81 -21.03
C GLY A 174 -17.25 -32.72 -20.57
N ASP A 175 -17.22 -33.95 -21.09
CA ASP A 175 -16.18 -34.94 -20.79
C ASP A 175 -14.78 -34.42 -21.18
N LEU A 176 -14.66 -33.79 -22.36
CA LEU A 176 -13.41 -33.18 -22.84
C LEU A 176 -12.96 -32.02 -21.95
N ARG A 177 -13.86 -31.09 -21.61
CA ARG A 177 -13.54 -29.98 -20.69
C ARG A 177 -13.16 -30.47 -19.30
N HIS A 178 -13.75 -31.57 -18.85
CA HIS A 178 -13.40 -32.18 -17.57
C HIS A 178 -12.02 -32.83 -17.64
N ALA A 179 -11.73 -33.65 -18.66
CA ALA A 179 -10.44 -34.28 -18.88
C ALA A 179 -9.29 -33.24 -18.99
N VAL A 180 -9.49 -32.18 -19.79
CA VAL A 180 -8.49 -31.10 -19.95
C VAL A 180 -8.21 -30.39 -18.62
N ARG A 181 -9.24 -30.10 -17.82
CA ARG A 181 -9.06 -29.48 -16.50
C ARG A 181 -8.31 -30.40 -15.55
N GLN A 182 -8.63 -31.69 -15.51
CA GLN A 182 -7.93 -32.64 -14.65
C GLN A 182 -6.47 -32.82 -15.06
N LEU A 183 -6.20 -32.99 -16.35
CA LEU A 183 -4.84 -33.14 -16.87
C LEU A 183 -4.01 -31.87 -16.64
N THR A 184 -4.58 -30.69 -16.93
CA THR A 184 -3.91 -29.40 -16.65
C THR A 184 -3.58 -29.26 -15.17
N LYS A 185 -4.50 -29.62 -14.27
CA LYS A 185 -4.28 -29.54 -12.81
C LYS A 185 -3.18 -30.51 -12.36
N GLY A 186 -3.15 -31.73 -12.90
CA GLY A 186 -2.10 -32.71 -12.62
C GLY A 186 -0.73 -32.21 -13.08
N GLU A 187 -0.66 -31.66 -14.28
CA GLU A 187 0.58 -31.12 -14.84
C GLU A 187 1.02 -29.81 -14.15
N GLU A 188 0.08 -28.97 -13.69
CA GLU A 188 0.41 -27.82 -12.85
C GLU A 188 1.01 -28.25 -11.51
N ALA A 189 0.49 -29.32 -10.90
CA ALA A 189 1.06 -29.87 -9.66
C ALA A 189 2.49 -30.40 -9.89
N ARG A 190 2.75 -31.10 -11.01
CA ARG A 190 4.09 -31.57 -11.39
C ARG A 190 5.04 -30.43 -11.71
N PHE A 191 4.56 -29.39 -12.39
CA PHE A 191 5.32 -28.18 -12.66
C PHE A 191 5.70 -27.45 -11.36
N ALA A 192 4.75 -27.30 -10.43
CA ALA A 192 4.96 -26.63 -9.15
C ALA A 192 5.93 -27.40 -8.23
N SER A 193 5.90 -28.73 -8.27
CA SER A 193 6.85 -29.59 -7.53
C SER A 193 8.21 -29.74 -8.21
N ALA A 194 8.43 -29.08 -9.36
CA ALA A 194 9.61 -29.23 -10.20
C ALA A 194 9.87 -30.69 -10.66
N ALA A 195 8.82 -31.50 -10.78
CA ALA A 195 8.89 -32.88 -11.27
C ALA A 195 8.94 -32.99 -12.80
N CYS A 196 8.88 -31.86 -13.53
CA CYS A 196 9.14 -31.78 -14.96
C CYS A 196 10.25 -30.76 -15.26
N GLU A 197 10.87 -30.89 -16.44
CA GLU A 197 11.99 -30.02 -16.87
C GLU A 197 11.62 -28.54 -16.84
N ALA A 198 10.43 -28.18 -17.33
CA ALA A 198 9.94 -26.80 -17.32
C ALA A 198 9.75 -26.26 -15.89
N GLY A 199 9.31 -27.11 -14.95
CA GLY A 199 9.17 -26.76 -13.53
C GLY A 199 10.53 -26.55 -12.85
N LEU A 200 11.51 -27.40 -13.16
CA LEU A 200 12.90 -27.24 -12.70
C LEU A 200 13.51 -25.93 -13.21
N LYS A 201 13.32 -25.62 -14.50
CA LYS A 201 13.78 -24.37 -15.12
C LYS A 201 13.09 -23.15 -14.48
N PHE A 202 11.79 -23.24 -14.21
CA PHE A 202 11.06 -22.19 -13.51
C PHE A 202 11.63 -21.92 -12.12
N LYS A 203 11.93 -22.98 -11.35
CA LYS A 203 12.53 -22.84 -10.02
C LYS A 203 13.88 -22.13 -10.08
N GLN A 204 14.76 -22.53 -11.00
CA GLN A 204 16.08 -21.93 -11.20
C GLN A 204 16.00 -20.45 -11.63
N GLU A 205 15.19 -20.13 -12.64
CA GLU A 205 15.01 -18.75 -13.12
C GLU A 205 14.37 -17.86 -12.05
N ARG A 206 13.42 -18.38 -11.25
CA ARG A 206 12.82 -17.67 -10.12
C ARG A 206 13.85 -17.35 -9.04
N GLU A 207 14.68 -18.31 -8.65
CA GLU A 207 15.75 -18.11 -7.66
C GLU A 207 16.78 -17.08 -8.15
N ALA A 208 17.14 -17.13 -9.44
CA ALA A 208 18.02 -16.14 -10.04
C ALA A 208 17.43 -14.72 -10.04
N LEU A 209 16.14 -14.57 -10.38
CA LEU A 209 15.44 -13.28 -10.30
C LEU A 209 15.36 -12.76 -8.87
N ALA A 210 14.99 -13.63 -7.91
CA ALA A 210 14.92 -13.26 -6.50
C ALA A 210 16.28 -12.81 -5.96
N ALA A 211 17.36 -13.53 -6.28
CA ALA A 211 18.71 -13.17 -5.88
C ALA A 211 19.16 -11.83 -6.48
N LYS A 212 18.80 -11.55 -7.75
CA LYS A 212 19.08 -10.27 -8.39
C LYS A 212 18.34 -9.12 -7.69
N THR A 213 17.03 -9.25 -7.51
CA THR A 213 16.22 -8.22 -6.83
C THR A 213 16.68 -8.00 -5.40
N GLN A 214 17.06 -9.05 -4.67
CA GLN A 214 17.59 -8.93 -3.31
C GLN A 214 18.88 -8.09 -3.27
N ARG A 215 19.80 -8.28 -4.23
CA ARG A 215 21.03 -7.47 -4.33
C ARG A 215 20.69 -6.00 -4.60
N GLU A 216 19.81 -5.73 -5.57
CA GLU A 216 19.37 -4.38 -5.89
C GLU A 216 18.66 -3.71 -4.69
N SER A 217 17.83 -4.45 -3.95
CA SER A 217 17.19 -3.95 -2.72
C SER A 217 18.20 -3.66 -1.60
N GLN A 218 19.22 -4.50 -1.42
CA GLN A 218 20.29 -4.24 -0.44
C GLN A 218 21.08 -2.98 -0.78
N GLU A 219 21.40 -2.79 -2.06
CA GLU A 219 22.05 -1.56 -2.55
C GLU A 219 21.18 -0.33 -2.28
N GLN A 220 19.90 -0.38 -2.63
CA GLN A 220 18.95 0.70 -2.36
C GLN A 220 18.79 0.99 -0.85
N GLN A 221 18.73 -0.04 -0.02
CA GLN A 221 18.66 0.12 1.44
C GLN A 221 19.91 0.81 2.00
N SER A 222 21.10 0.45 1.49
CA SER A 222 22.35 1.10 1.87
C SER A 222 22.35 2.59 1.49
N GLN A 223 21.82 2.93 0.31
CA GLN A 223 21.66 4.32 -0.14
C GLN A 223 20.66 5.08 0.73
N ILE A 224 19.50 4.50 1.02
CA ILE A 224 18.49 5.07 1.94
C ILE A 224 19.10 5.32 3.31
N GLY A 225 19.84 4.35 3.86
CA GLY A 225 20.53 4.48 5.15
C GLY A 225 21.56 5.61 5.15
N TRP A 226 22.34 5.72 4.08
CA TRP A 226 23.31 6.81 3.90
C TRP A 226 22.61 8.19 3.83
N MET A 227 21.54 8.32 3.05
CA MET A 227 20.78 9.56 2.92
C MET A 227 20.13 9.99 4.24
N LYS A 228 19.62 9.03 5.03
CA LYS A 228 19.08 9.30 6.37
C LYS A 228 20.15 9.84 7.31
N LYS A 229 21.31 9.17 7.38
CA LYS A 229 22.46 9.65 8.19
C LYS A 229 22.92 11.04 7.75
N HIS A 230 22.86 11.33 6.45
CA HIS A 230 23.23 12.65 5.92
C HIS A 230 22.19 13.73 6.31
N LEU A 231 20.89 13.42 6.26
CA LEU A 231 19.85 14.32 6.76
C LEU A 231 19.97 14.58 8.27
N GLU A 232 20.27 13.54 9.05
CA GLU A 232 20.52 13.64 10.49
C GLU A 232 21.70 14.57 10.78
N LYS A 233 22.80 14.43 10.04
CA LYS A 233 23.98 15.31 10.15
C LYS A 233 23.67 16.78 9.79
N ILE A 234 22.79 17.02 8.81
CA ILE A 234 22.37 18.38 8.40
C ILE A 234 21.32 18.96 9.37
N GLY A 235 20.63 18.12 10.15
CA GLY A 235 19.54 18.51 11.04
C GLY A 235 19.83 19.75 11.90
N PRO A 236 20.92 19.77 12.70
CA PRO A 236 21.27 20.93 13.52
C PRO A 236 21.48 22.21 12.70
N THR A 237 22.18 22.11 11.57
CA THR A 237 22.41 23.24 10.65
C THR A 237 21.11 23.74 10.01
N LEU A 238 20.15 22.83 9.74
CA LEU A 238 18.83 23.18 9.24
C LEU A 238 18.01 23.93 10.29
N GLU A 239 18.12 23.55 11.57
CA GLU A 239 17.45 24.24 12.68
C GLU A 239 18.00 25.67 12.87
N GLU A 240 19.31 25.86 12.75
CA GLU A 240 19.92 27.19 12.74
C GLU A 240 19.48 28.01 11.53
N ALA A 241 19.48 27.43 10.33
CA ALA A 241 19.01 28.08 9.11
C ALA A 241 17.53 28.50 9.21
N ARG A 242 16.67 27.74 9.92
CA ARG A 242 15.27 28.10 10.18
C ARG A 242 15.11 29.34 11.06
N LYS A 243 16.09 29.64 11.93
CA LYS A 243 16.07 30.86 12.77
C LYS A 243 16.33 32.13 11.95
N VAL A 244 16.93 32.00 10.75
CA VAL A 244 17.16 33.10 9.81
C VAL A 244 15.87 33.44 9.08
N THR A 245 15.04 34.28 9.68
CA THR A 245 13.77 34.76 9.09
C THR A 245 13.86 36.25 8.76
N PHE A 246 13.10 36.68 7.74
CA PHE A 246 13.02 38.07 7.34
C PHE A 246 12.60 38.99 8.49
N PHE A 247 11.59 38.60 9.26
CA PHE A 247 11.11 39.40 10.39
C PHE A 247 12.14 39.55 11.48
N LYS A 248 12.87 38.47 11.82
CA LYS A 248 13.95 38.54 12.81
C LYS A 248 15.07 39.49 12.35
N TRP A 249 15.41 39.46 11.06
CA TRP A 249 16.37 40.39 10.45
C TRP A 249 15.91 41.85 10.47
N VAL A 250 14.61 42.11 10.24
CA VAL A 250 14.06 43.48 10.27
C VAL A 250 13.98 44.03 11.70
N LEU A 251 13.66 43.18 12.69
CA LEU A 251 13.38 43.57 14.08
C LEU A 251 14.64 43.66 14.97
N ASP A 252 15.60 42.73 14.87
CA ASP A 252 16.79 42.66 15.75
C ASP A 252 17.98 43.46 15.20
N ARG A 253 17.86 44.80 15.18
CA ARG A 253 18.78 45.67 14.43
C ARG A 253 20.25 45.82 14.88
N PRO A 254 20.73 45.50 16.10
CA PRO A 254 22.18 45.40 16.30
C PRO A 254 22.61 43.96 15.99
N MET A 255 22.62 43.63 14.69
CA MET A 255 22.97 42.32 14.17
C MET A 255 24.45 42.14 13.66
N PRO A 256 25.52 42.72 14.25
CA PRO A 256 26.89 42.31 13.89
C PRO A 256 27.39 41.06 14.64
N GLU A 257 27.14 40.91 15.94
CA GLU A 257 27.88 39.92 16.75
C GLU A 257 27.29 38.51 16.66
N TYR A 258 25.96 38.37 16.71
CA TYR A 258 25.30 37.05 16.68
C TYR A 258 25.55 36.26 15.39
N PHE A 259 25.89 36.94 14.29
CA PHE A 259 26.10 36.33 12.98
C PHE A 259 27.55 36.34 12.51
N ALA A 260 28.42 37.12 13.18
CA ALA A 260 29.86 37.00 13.01
C ALA A 260 30.38 35.67 13.59
N ASP A 261 29.77 35.21 14.69
CA ASP A 261 30.16 33.96 15.37
C ASP A 261 29.43 32.71 14.84
N VAL A 262 28.30 32.88 14.15
CA VAL A 262 27.60 31.76 13.50
C VAL A 262 28.24 31.52 12.13
N THR A 263 29.45 30.98 12.16
CA THR A 263 30.00 30.28 11.00
C THR A 263 29.23 28.98 10.84
N LEU A 264 28.29 28.94 9.89
CA LEU A 264 27.71 27.68 9.45
C LEU A 264 28.89 26.73 9.12
N PRO A 265 28.92 25.51 9.68
CA PRO A 265 30.05 24.62 9.50
C PRO A 265 30.33 24.43 8.01
N PRO A 266 31.62 24.39 7.59
CA PRO A 266 31.97 24.26 6.19
C PRO A 266 31.26 23.04 5.61
N TRP A 267 30.48 23.32 4.59
CA TRP A 267 29.60 22.37 3.94
C TRP A 267 30.38 21.13 3.51
N PRO A 268 29.94 19.90 3.83
CA PRO A 268 30.68 18.68 3.47
C PRO A 268 30.75 18.38 1.96
N GLY A 269 30.32 19.32 1.10
CA GLY A 269 30.14 19.09 -0.33
C GLY A 269 28.94 18.18 -0.59
N ILE A 270 28.47 18.15 -1.84
CA ILE A 270 27.66 17.01 -2.29
C ILE A 270 28.63 15.84 -2.28
N VAL A 271 28.67 15.09 -1.19
CA VAL A 271 29.39 13.82 -1.16
C VAL A 271 28.70 12.98 -2.24
N PRO A 272 29.38 12.69 -3.37
CA PRO A 272 28.78 11.83 -4.38
C PRO A 272 28.36 10.56 -3.66
N LEU A 273 27.14 10.07 -3.97
CA LEU A 273 26.69 8.78 -3.47
C LEU A 273 27.87 7.84 -3.54
N PRO A 274 28.26 7.17 -2.43
CA PRO A 274 29.32 6.19 -2.49
C PRO A 274 28.90 5.28 -3.64
N VAL A 275 29.64 5.36 -4.75
CA VAL A 275 29.48 4.42 -5.84
C VAL A 275 29.91 3.15 -5.17
N THR A 276 28.93 2.40 -4.65
CA THR A 276 29.17 1.06 -4.14
C THR A 276 29.93 0.41 -5.27
N PRO A 277 31.23 0.10 -5.09
CA PRO A 277 32.02 -0.44 -6.17
C PRO A 277 31.22 -1.64 -6.60
N VAL A 278 30.63 -1.57 -7.80
CA VAL A 278 29.78 -2.63 -8.35
C VAL A 278 30.57 -3.87 -8.08
N SER A 279 30.11 -4.66 -7.12
CA SER A 279 30.98 -5.67 -6.54
C SER A 279 31.29 -6.57 -7.70
N LYS A 280 32.52 -6.47 -8.23
CA LYS A 280 33.10 -7.38 -9.22
C LYS A 280 33.33 -8.69 -8.46
N ALA A 281 32.30 -9.19 -7.79
CA ALA A 281 32.34 -10.39 -7.00
C ALA A 281 31.81 -11.50 -7.88
N ALA A 282 32.73 -12.41 -8.17
CA ALA A 282 32.48 -13.77 -8.55
C ALA A 282 31.52 -13.90 -9.73
N THR A 283 32.10 -13.88 -10.93
CA THR A 283 31.68 -14.84 -11.95
C THR A 283 31.56 -16.20 -11.24
N VAL A 284 30.34 -16.55 -10.82
CA VAL A 284 30.02 -17.93 -10.44
C VAL A 284 30.47 -18.73 -11.66
N PRO A 285 31.46 -19.63 -11.53
CA PRO A 285 31.87 -20.44 -12.67
C PRO A 285 30.61 -21.10 -13.17
N ALA A 286 30.19 -20.70 -14.39
CA ALA A 286 29.08 -21.34 -15.05
C ALA A 286 29.38 -22.83 -15.00
N ALA A 287 28.56 -23.58 -14.27
CA ALA A 287 28.68 -25.02 -14.22
C ALA A 287 28.66 -25.48 -15.68
N ALA A 288 29.83 -25.90 -16.16
CA ALA A 288 30.02 -26.40 -17.49
C ALA A 288 29.13 -27.63 -17.59
N ASN A 289 27.98 -27.47 -18.22
CA ASN A 289 27.14 -28.57 -18.65
C ASN A 289 27.61 -28.87 -20.08
N PRO A 290 28.42 -29.92 -20.30
CA PRO A 290 28.88 -30.26 -21.64
C PRO A 290 27.75 -31.02 -22.32
N LEU A 291 26.86 -30.33 -23.04
CA LEU A 291 25.97 -31.03 -23.96
C LEU A 291 25.91 -30.35 -25.32
N ALA A 292 26.38 -31.14 -26.30
CA ALA A 292 25.92 -31.22 -27.67
C ALA A 292 25.74 -29.91 -28.46
N LYS A 293 26.60 -29.76 -29.46
CA LYS A 293 26.42 -28.84 -30.59
C LYS A 293 25.02 -29.05 -31.21
N PRO A 294 24.20 -28.00 -31.39
CA PRO A 294 22.98 -28.11 -32.15
C PRO A 294 23.30 -28.15 -33.64
N THR A 295 22.95 -29.27 -34.28
CA THR A 295 22.92 -29.40 -35.74
C THR A 295 21.89 -28.44 -36.32
N THR A 296 22.38 -27.47 -37.09
CA THR A 296 21.56 -26.54 -37.86
C THR A 296 20.94 -27.29 -39.03
N GLN A 297 19.68 -27.70 -38.90
CA GLN A 297 18.87 -28.10 -40.06
C GLN A 297 18.10 -26.89 -40.57
N THR A 298 18.64 -26.31 -41.64
CA THR A 298 18.00 -25.32 -42.50
C THR A 298 16.85 -26.00 -43.25
N TRP A 299 15.61 -25.75 -42.84
CA TRP A 299 14.44 -26.12 -43.63
C TRP A 299 14.13 -24.97 -44.61
N LEU A 300 14.42 -25.21 -45.89
CA LEU A 300 13.86 -24.42 -46.99
C LEU A 300 12.36 -24.69 -47.07
N VAL A 301 11.55 -23.65 -46.87
CA VAL A 301 10.11 -23.69 -47.14
C VAL A 301 9.85 -23.09 -48.51
N SER A 302 9.43 -23.92 -49.45
CA SER A 302 8.86 -23.52 -50.74
C SER A 302 7.45 -22.94 -50.54
N PRO A 303 7.03 -21.94 -51.34
CA PRO A 303 5.68 -21.39 -51.29
C PRO A 303 4.70 -22.28 -52.06
N ALA A 304 3.70 -22.85 -51.37
CA ALA A 304 2.61 -23.59 -52.00
C ALA A 304 1.35 -22.72 -52.15
N THR A 305 0.92 -22.65 -53.39
CA THR A 305 -0.28 -22.05 -53.98
C THR A 305 -1.57 -22.33 -53.20
N SER A 306 -2.37 -21.28 -52.98
CA SER A 306 -3.74 -21.36 -52.43
C SER A 306 -4.72 -21.96 -53.45
N PRO A 307 -5.62 -22.89 -53.07
CA PRO A 307 -6.76 -23.23 -53.90
C PRO A 307 -7.93 -22.27 -53.67
N HIS A 308 -8.42 -21.69 -54.77
CA HIS A 308 -9.73 -21.02 -54.85
C HIS A 308 -10.85 -22.02 -54.52
N PHE A 309 -11.75 -21.63 -53.62
CA PHE A 309 -13.06 -22.26 -53.44
C PHE A 309 -14.13 -21.45 -54.20
N PRO A 310 -15.03 -22.10 -54.98
CA PRO A 310 -16.11 -21.41 -55.66
C PRO A 310 -17.24 -21.03 -54.68
N ALA A 311 -17.84 -19.86 -54.95
CA ALA A 311 -18.98 -19.30 -54.24
C ALA A 311 -20.21 -20.21 -54.32
N ALA A 312 -20.78 -20.57 -53.16
CA ALA A 312 -22.01 -21.34 -53.06
C ALA A 312 -23.24 -20.44 -53.28
N VAL A 313 -24.12 -20.90 -54.18
CA VAL A 313 -25.40 -20.32 -54.58
C VAL A 313 -26.41 -20.37 -53.41
N PRO A 314 -27.23 -19.32 -53.18
CA PRO A 314 -28.29 -19.34 -52.17
C PRO A 314 -29.48 -20.21 -52.64
N MET A 315 -29.78 -21.29 -51.93
CA MET A 315 -31.02 -22.06 -52.12
C MET A 315 -32.20 -21.36 -51.42
N ALA A 316 -33.25 -21.11 -52.19
CA ALA A 316 -34.52 -20.59 -51.74
C ALA A 316 -35.23 -21.56 -50.78
N ARG A 317 -35.76 -21.00 -49.70
CA ARG A 317 -36.51 -21.69 -48.64
C ARG A 317 -37.98 -21.87 -49.08
N PRO A 318 -38.58 -23.06 -48.97
CA PRO A 318 -39.98 -23.27 -49.31
C PRO A 318 -40.92 -22.61 -48.29
N PRO A 319 -42.13 -22.18 -48.70
CA PRO A 319 -43.10 -21.53 -47.83
C PRO A 319 -43.73 -22.54 -46.85
N ALA A 320 -43.68 -22.22 -45.56
CA ALA A 320 -44.29 -23.00 -44.49
C ALA A 320 -45.82 -22.86 -44.53
N ALA A 321 -46.51 -24.00 -44.43
CA ALA A 321 -47.96 -24.10 -44.38
C ALA A 321 -48.54 -23.43 -43.12
N ALA A 322 -49.65 -22.71 -43.32
CA ALA A 322 -50.41 -22.03 -42.27
C ALA A 322 -50.96 -23.02 -41.24
N SER A 323 -50.61 -22.80 -39.97
CA SER A 323 -51.19 -23.52 -38.83
C SER A 323 -52.49 -22.84 -38.38
N PRO A 324 -53.51 -23.60 -37.93
CA PRO A 324 -54.81 -23.08 -37.51
C PRO A 324 -54.74 -22.22 -36.23
N PRO A 325 -55.73 -21.33 -36.01
CA PRO A 325 -55.72 -20.34 -34.93
C PRO A 325 -55.76 -21.00 -33.55
N ARG A 326 -54.75 -20.68 -32.75
CA ARG A 326 -54.61 -21.12 -31.35
C ARG A 326 -55.62 -20.33 -30.48
N PRO A 327 -56.38 -20.99 -29.59
CA PRO A 327 -57.31 -20.30 -28.69
C PRO A 327 -56.57 -19.34 -27.75
N PRO A 328 -57.23 -18.24 -27.30
CA PRO A 328 -56.60 -17.21 -26.49
C PRO A 328 -56.15 -17.79 -25.15
N ALA A 329 -54.84 -17.77 -24.91
CA ALA A 329 -54.26 -18.17 -23.65
C ALA A 329 -54.69 -17.19 -22.53
N PRO A 330 -54.93 -17.68 -21.30
CA PRO A 330 -55.23 -16.82 -20.17
C PRO A 330 -54.09 -15.82 -19.95
N ILE A 331 -54.46 -14.56 -19.73
CA ILE A 331 -53.55 -13.44 -19.44
C ILE A 331 -52.75 -13.81 -18.19
N GLN A 332 -51.53 -14.31 -18.38
CA GLN A 332 -50.55 -14.43 -17.32
C GLN A 332 -50.02 -13.03 -17.08
N VAL A 333 -50.36 -12.46 -15.92
CA VAL A 333 -49.69 -11.26 -15.41
C VAL A 333 -48.25 -11.66 -15.13
N GLU A 334 -47.38 -11.48 -16.13
CA GLU A 334 -45.94 -11.67 -16.02
C GLU A 334 -45.43 -10.62 -15.04
N ILE A 335 -45.28 -11.02 -13.78
CA ILE A 335 -44.64 -10.22 -12.74
C ILE A 335 -43.21 -10.01 -13.22
N ILE A 336 -42.94 -8.86 -13.83
CA ILE A 336 -41.62 -8.44 -14.29
C ILE A 336 -40.72 -8.39 -13.06
N ARG A 337 -40.00 -9.48 -12.80
CA ARG A 337 -38.94 -9.51 -11.79
C ARG A 337 -37.87 -8.52 -12.28
N PRO A 338 -37.54 -7.48 -11.51
CA PRO A 338 -36.48 -6.56 -11.92
C PRO A 338 -35.21 -7.37 -12.17
N ALA A 339 -34.63 -7.21 -13.36
CA ALA A 339 -33.42 -7.91 -13.75
C ALA A 339 -32.35 -7.69 -12.67
N THR A 340 -31.75 -8.78 -12.19
CA THR A 340 -30.68 -8.70 -11.20
C THR A 340 -29.55 -7.88 -11.82
N PRO A 341 -29.11 -6.79 -11.18
CA PRO A 341 -28.08 -5.93 -11.76
C PRO A 341 -26.80 -6.74 -11.99
N ASP A 342 -26.14 -6.48 -13.13
CA ASP A 342 -24.85 -7.08 -13.46
C ASP A 342 -23.85 -6.83 -12.31
N PRO A 343 -23.26 -7.88 -11.71
CA PRO A 343 -22.34 -7.74 -10.57
C PRO A 343 -21.12 -6.88 -10.91
N MET A 344 -20.67 -6.87 -12.18
CA MET A 344 -19.57 -6.02 -12.61
C MET A 344 -19.96 -4.54 -12.61
N ALA A 345 -21.18 -4.23 -13.05
CA ALA A 345 -21.71 -2.87 -13.03
C ALA A 345 -21.86 -2.34 -11.59
N ALA A 346 -22.40 -3.17 -10.69
CA ALA A 346 -22.54 -2.82 -9.27
C ALA A 346 -21.17 -2.53 -8.62
N ARG A 347 -20.16 -3.36 -8.90
CA ARG A 347 -18.80 -3.16 -8.35
C ARG A 347 -18.10 -1.95 -8.95
N LYS A 348 -18.29 -1.68 -10.24
CA LYS A 348 -17.78 -0.45 -10.89
C LYS A 348 -18.37 0.80 -10.26
N GLU A 349 -19.66 0.76 -9.93
CA GLU A 349 -20.35 1.85 -9.24
C GLU A 349 -19.81 2.06 -7.82
N GLU A 350 -19.54 0.98 -7.08
CA GLU A 350 -18.89 1.05 -5.76
C GLU A 350 -17.50 1.72 -5.84
N ILE A 351 -16.65 1.29 -6.79
CA ILE A 351 -15.32 1.88 -7.01
C ILE A 351 -15.42 3.36 -7.38
N SER A 352 -16.36 3.73 -8.26
CA SER A 352 -16.59 5.13 -8.64
C SER A 352 -17.02 5.98 -7.45
N LEU A 353 -17.90 5.48 -6.58
CA LEU A 353 -18.32 6.18 -5.39
C LEU A 353 -17.16 6.40 -4.40
N VAL A 354 -16.33 5.37 -4.19
CA VAL A 354 -15.13 5.49 -3.33
C VAL A 354 -14.11 6.46 -3.92
N ALA A 355 -13.86 6.40 -5.23
CA ALA A 355 -12.95 7.31 -5.91
C ALA A 355 -13.45 8.76 -5.82
N ARG A 356 -14.74 9.00 -6.06
CA ARG A 356 -15.36 10.32 -5.93
C ARG A 356 -15.23 10.88 -4.52
N PHE A 357 -15.47 10.04 -3.50
CA PHE A 357 -15.27 10.43 -2.11
C PHE A 357 -13.82 10.82 -1.83
N ALA A 358 -12.85 10.02 -2.27
CA ALA A 358 -11.44 10.29 -2.06
C ALA A 358 -11.00 11.61 -2.73
N ILE A 359 -11.45 11.87 -3.96
CA ILE A 359 -11.16 13.13 -4.67
C ILE A 359 -11.84 14.32 -4.00
N ALA A 360 -13.09 14.17 -3.54
CA ALA A 360 -13.80 15.25 -2.83
C ALA A 360 -13.06 15.63 -1.53
N VAL A 361 -12.62 14.64 -0.74
CA VAL A 361 -11.83 14.88 0.48
C VAL A 361 -10.49 15.55 0.16
N ALA A 362 -9.78 15.04 -0.84
CA ALA A 362 -8.51 15.61 -1.27
C ALA A 362 -8.64 17.05 -1.80
N ARG A 363 -9.81 17.41 -2.34
CA ARG A 363 -10.10 18.74 -2.90
C ARG A 363 -10.74 19.72 -1.92
N ALA A 364 -10.97 19.33 -0.67
CA ALA A 364 -11.69 20.15 0.29
C ALA A 364 -11.02 21.51 0.59
N ASP A 365 -9.70 21.63 0.39
CA ASP A 365 -8.95 22.89 0.52
C ASP A 365 -8.97 23.76 -0.76
N GLY A 366 -9.62 23.29 -1.82
CA GLY A 366 -9.73 23.93 -3.13
C GLY A 366 -8.63 23.55 -4.14
N ARG A 367 -7.69 22.67 -3.76
CA ARG A 367 -6.62 22.16 -4.65
C ARG A 367 -6.57 20.64 -4.56
N LEU A 368 -5.96 20.00 -5.55
CA LEU A 368 -5.74 18.56 -5.51
C LEU A 368 -4.25 18.31 -5.65
N ALA A 369 -3.59 17.92 -4.56
CA ALA A 369 -2.17 17.64 -4.60
C ALA A 369 -1.90 16.25 -5.22
N LYS A 370 -0.75 16.11 -5.90
CA LYS A 370 -0.32 14.82 -6.46
C LYS A 370 -0.16 13.73 -5.40
N ALA A 371 0.27 14.11 -4.18
CA ALA A 371 0.45 13.18 -3.07
C ALA A 371 -0.89 12.62 -2.55
N GLU A 372 -1.90 13.46 -2.43
CA GLU A 372 -3.27 13.07 -2.04
C GLU A 372 -3.92 12.16 -3.09
N LEU A 373 -3.78 12.52 -4.38
CA LEU A 373 -4.25 11.70 -5.49
C LEU A 373 -3.57 10.32 -5.51
N LEU A 374 -2.28 10.27 -5.19
CA LEU A 374 -1.54 9.02 -5.05
C LEU A 374 -2.03 8.19 -3.85
N ALA A 375 -2.32 8.82 -2.71
CA ALA A 375 -2.92 8.15 -1.55
C ALA A 375 -4.29 7.53 -1.89
N ALA A 376 -5.15 8.27 -2.61
CA ALA A 376 -6.43 7.78 -3.10
C ALA A 376 -6.27 6.59 -4.06
N ARG A 377 -5.32 6.68 -5.00
CA ARG A 377 -5.03 5.60 -5.96
C ARG A 377 -4.55 4.33 -5.26
N LEU A 378 -3.61 4.46 -4.32
CA LEU A 378 -3.09 3.31 -3.57
C LEU A 378 -4.20 2.61 -2.78
N PHE A 379 -5.07 3.37 -2.13
CA PHE A 379 -6.21 2.80 -1.41
C PHE A 379 -7.16 2.03 -2.33
N LEU A 380 -7.50 2.57 -3.50
CA LEU A 380 -8.37 1.87 -4.45
C LEU A 380 -7.72 0.58 -4.96
N HIS A 381 -6.41 0.57 -5.21
CA HIS A 381 -5.70 -0.66 -5.58
C HIS A 381 -5.67 -1.68 -4.43
N GLU A 382 -5.50 -1.24 -3.19
CA GLU A 382 -5.52 -2.10 -2.00
C GLU A 382 -6.89 -2.77 -1.83
N GLN A 383 -7.98 -2.01 -1.96
CA GLN A 383 -9.34 -2.51 -1.74
C GLN A 383 -9.92 -3.28 -2.93
N PHE A 384 -9.67 -2.83 -4.16
CA PHE A 384 -10.34 -3.35 -5.36
C PHE A 384 -9.38 -3.94 -6.40
N GLY A 385 -8.08 -3.67 -6.31
CA GLY A 385 -7.08 -4.04 -7.31
C GLY A 385 -6.47 -5.44 -7.14
N GLN A 386 -7.07 -6.30 -6.29
CA GLN A 386 -6.65 -7.69 -6.12
C GLN A 386 -6.83 -8.49 -7.41
N GLU A 387 -7.95 -8.28 -8.11
CA GLU A 387 -8.17 -8.85 -9.44
C GLU A 387 -7.52 -7.93 -10.50
N LYS A 388 -6.79 -8.54 -11.44
CA LYS A 388 -5.99 -7.82 -12.46
C LYS A 388 -6.85 -6.91 -13.33
N GLU A 389 -8.09 -7.31 -13.57
CA GLU A 389 -9.06 -6.64 -14.45
C GLU A 389 -9.49 -5.27 -13.91
N TRP A 390 -9.50 -5.08 -12.58
CA TRP A 390 -9.91 -3.81 -11.97
C TRP A 390 -8.84 -2.72 -12.03
N ARG A 391 -7.56 -3.04 -12.19
CA ARG A 391 -6.47 -2.04 -12.19
C ARG A 391 -6.61 -0.97 -13.29
N PRO A 392 -6.84 -1.33 -14.57
CA PRO A 392 -7.09 -0.32 -15.60
C PRO A 392 -8.40 0.44 -15.35
N ILE A 393 -9.44 -0.25 -14.86
CA ILE A 393 -10.74 0.36 -14.55
C ILE A 393 -10.62 1.40 -13.43
N ILE A 394 -9.87 1.11 -12.35
CA ILE A 394 -9.60 2.03 -11.25
C ILE A 394 -8.88 3.28 -11.79
N THR A 395 -7.89 3.10 -12.67
CA THR A 395 -7.15 4.23 -13.26
C THR A 395 -8.08 5.11 -14.10
N GLN A 396 -8.94 4.49 -14.92
CA GLN A 396 -9.94 5.17 -15.72
C GLN A 396 -10.95 5.93 -14.84
N ILE A 397 -11.51 5.29 -13.82
CA ILE A 397 -12.45 5.91 -12.88
C ILE A 397 -11.81 7.09 -12.16
N LEU A 398 -10.59 6.92 -11.64
CA LEU A 398 -9.89 7.99 -10.92
C LEU A 398 -9.65 9.20 -11.83
N SER A 399 -9.28 8.97 -13.09
CA SER A 399 -9.12 10.05 -14.08
C SER A 399 -10.43 10.75 -14.44
N ALA A 400 -11.55 10.02 -14.45
CA ALA A 400 -12.87 10.60 -14.67
C ALA A 400 -13.31 11.46 -13.47
N GLU A 401 -13.13 10.95 -12.24
CA GLU A 401 -13.48 11.66 -11.02
C GLU A 401 -12.53 12.81 -10.69
N GLU A 402 -11.28 12.79 -11.16
CA GLU A 402 -10.34 13.92 -11.02
C GLU A 402 -10.94 15.21 -11.64
N ASN A 403 -11.73 15.09 -12.70
CA ASN A 403 -12.42 16.23 -13.33
C ASN A 403 -13.75 16.60 -12.65
N SER A 404 -14.25 15.76 -11.75
CA SER A 404 -15.51 15.97 -11.02
C SER A 404 -15.36 17.06 -9.96
N ARG A 405 -16.33 17.97 -9.86
CA ARG A 405 -16.35 19.04 -8.84
C ARG A 405 -17.23 18.71 -7.64
N ALA A 406 -17.54 17.44 -7.42
CA ALA A 406 -18.39 17.02 -6.31
C ALA A 406 -17.77 17.42 -4.96
N SER A 407 -18.57 18.02 -4.09
CA SER A 407 -18.13 18.39 -2.74
C SER A 407 -18.25 17.20 -1.77
N VAL A 408 -17.59 17.29 -0.61
CA VAL A 408 -17.63 16.21 0.40
C VAL A 408 -19.06 16.04 0.95
N GLU A 409 -19.78 17.14 1.12
CA GLU A 409 -21.17 17.19 1.59
C GLU A 409 -22.14 16.51 0.62
N GLU A 410 -21.89 16.59 -0.68
CA GLU A 410 -22.71 15.91 -1.71
C GLU A 410 -22.46 14.39 -1.74
N VAL A 411 -21.22 13.96 -1.51
CA VAL A 411 -20.82 12.55 -1.67
C VAL A 411 -21.09 11.73 -0.41
N LEU A 412 -20.96 12.32 0.78
CA LEU A 412 -21.15 11.62 2.06
C LEU A 412 -22.53 10.93 2.21
N PRO A 413 -23.67 11.57 1.87
CA PRO A 413 -24.98 10.91 1.89
C PRO A 413 -25.06 9.70 0.96
N LEU A 414 -24.40 9.75 -0.20
CA LEU A 414 -24.36 8.63 -1.14
C LEU A 414 -23.53 7.46 -0.59
N VAL A 415 -22.37 7.76 -0.01
CA VAL A 415 -21.51 6.79 0.68
C VAL A 415 -22.28 6.11 1.81
N LYS A 416 -22.95 6.89 2.67
CA LYS A 416 -23.74 6.37 3.79
C LYS A 416 -24.86 5.43 3.34
N ARG A 417 -25.54 5.79 2.24
CA ARG A 417 -26.66 5.00 1.70
C ARG A 417 -26.22 3.71 1.01
N LYS A 418 -25.10 3.73 0.28
CA LYS A 418 -24.69 2.63 -0.60
C LYS A 418 -23.63 1.70 -0.02
N LEU A 419 -22.80 2.17 0.92
CA LEU A 419 -21.66 1.40 1.42
C LEU A 419 -21.89 0.86 2.84
N PRO A 420 -21.43 -0.37 3.13
CA PRO A 420 -21.59 -0.97 4.45
C PRO A 420 -20.70 -0.30 5.51
N VAL A 421 -21.07 -0.41 6.80
CA VAL A 421 -20.36 0.21 7.94
C VAL A 421 -18.85 -0.11 7.98
N PRO A 422 -18.38 -1.34 7.70
CA PRO A 422 -16.94 -1.62 7.70
C PRO A 422 -16.17 -0.84 6.62
N MET A 423 -16.80 -0.61 5.46
CA MET A 423 -16.19 0.20 4.40
C MET A 423 -16.14 1.68 4.80
N ARG A 424 -17.17 2.19 5.51
CA ARG A 424 -17.17 3.57 6.04
C ARG A 424 -15.98 3.84 6.96
N HIS A 425 -15.61 2.90 7.83
CA HIS A 425 -14.42 3.01 8.67
C HIS A 425 -13.13 3.13 7.84
N LYS A 426 -12.99 2.31 6.78
CA LYS A 426 -11.85 2.37 5.87
C LYS A 426 -11.79 3.69 5.11
N LEU A 427 -12.95 4.25 4.73
CA LEU A 427 -13.03 5.57 4.09
C LEU A 427 -12.58 6.69 5.02
N TYR A 428 -12.91 6.63 6.31
CA TYR A 428 -12.37 7.60 7.28
C TYR A 428 -10.85 7.47 7.44
N GLN A 429 -10.32 6.25 7.50
CA GLN A 429 -8.86 6.03 7.50
C GLN A 429 -8.21 6.56 6.22
N LEU A 430 -8.86 6.42 5.07
CA LEU A 430 -8.43 7.02 3.82
C LEU A 430 -8.39 8.55 3.92
N SER A 431 -9.44 9.18 4.46
CA SER A 431 -9.46 10.64 4.66
C SER A 431 -8.28 11.11 5.51
N CYS A 432 -7.96 10.40 6.59
CA CYS A 432 -6.77 10.66 7.39
C CYS A 432 -5.47 10.54 6.57
N ARG A 433 -5.32 9.47 5.77
CA ARG A 433 -4.14 9.28 4.89
C ARG A 433 -4.00 10.40 3.86
N ILE A 434 -5.11 10.88 3.32
CA ILE A 434 -5.15 11.99 2.35
C ILE A 434 -4.70 13.28 3.03
N ALA A 435 -5.28 13.62 4.19
CA ALA A 435 -4.88 14.81 4.95
C ALA A 435 -3.40 14.77 5.39
N ASP A 436 -2.86 13.59 5.69
CA ASP A 436 -1.47 13.42 6.08
C ASP A 436 -0.47 13.38 4.91
N ALA A 437 -0.94 13.35 3.65
CA ALA A 437 -0.09 13.11 2.48
C ALA A 437 0.81 14.31 2.12
N THR A 438 0.35 15.53 2.39
CA THR A 438 1.01 16.79 2.02
C THR A 438 1.70 17.48 3.18
N GLY A 439 1.47 17.06 4.43
CA GLY A 439 2.11 17.66 5.60
C GLY A 439 1.44 17.37 6.95
N PRO A 440 1.71 18.19 7.98
CA PRO A 440 0.91 18.21 9.20
C PRO A 440 -0.49 18.76 8.90
N ARG A 441 -1.48 18.26 9.63
CA ARG A 441 -2.88 18.63 9.40
C ARG A 441 -3.10 20.10 9.75
N ASN A 442 -3.78 20.83 8.88
CA ASN A 442 -4.25 22.17 9.19
C ASN A 442 -5.63 22.13 9.87
N SER A 443 -6.05 23.24 10.49
CA SER A 443 -7.34 23.31 11.19
C SER A 443 -8.55 23.05 10.29
N ARG A 444 -8.45 23.29 8.98
CA ARG A 444 -9.52 23.00 8.02
C ARG A 444 -9.64 21.50 7.75
N GLU A 445 -8.52 20.81 7.62
CA GLU A 445 -8.46 19.36 7.48
C GLU A 445 -8.96 18.67 8.74
N GLU A 446 -8.61 19.16 9.92
CA GLU A 446 -9.16 18.65 11.18
C GLU A 446 -10.68 18.80 11.25
N ALA A 447 -11.20 19.99 10.91
CA ALA A 447 -12.65 20.23 10.86
C ALA A 447 -13.34 19.34 9.81
N LEU A 448 -12.71 19.13 8.65
CA LEU A 448 -13.20 18.22 7.62
C LEU A 448 -13.25 16.77 8.11
N LEU A 449 -12.20 16.30 8.81
CA LEU A 449 -12.16 14.94 9.35
C LEU A 449 -13.23 14.75 10.42
N SER A 450 -13.47 15.73 11.28
CA SER A 450 -14.60 15.70 12.23
C SER A 450 -15.94 15.60 11.51
N LEU A 451 -16.15 16.42 10.47
CA LEU A 451 -17.37 16.37 9.65
C LEU A 451 -17.56 14.98 9.00
N VAL A 452 -16.51 14.42 8.40
CA VAL A 452 -16.55 13.10 7.77
C VAL A 452 -16.86 12.02 8.81
N GLN A 453 -16.27 12.09 10.00
CA GLN A 453 -16.51 11.14 11.08
C GLN A 453 -17.97 11.15 11.54
N ASP A 454 -18.53 12.35 11.78
CA ASP A 454 -19.92 12.53 12.21
C ASP A 454 -20.90 12.05 11.14
N MET A 455 -20.68 12.43 9.89
CA MET A 455 -21.56 12.09 8.76
C MET A 455 -21.53 10.60 8.41
N LEU A 456 -20.40 9.93 8.60
CA LEU A 456 -20.29 8.48 8.43
C LEU A 456 -20.82 7.68 9.63
N GLU A 457 -21.25 8.37 10.70
CA GLU A 457 -21.72 7.80 11.97
C GLU A 457 -20.66 6.94 12.67
N LEU A 458 -19.40 7.33 12.54
CA LEU A 458 -18.26 6.64 13.13
C LEU A 458 -17.95 7.16 14.53
N ARG A 459 -18.99 7.48 15.29
CA ARG A 459 -18.81 7.87 16.68
C ARG A 459 -18.05 6.73 17.37
N PRO A 460 -16.95 7.02 18.08
CA PRO A 460 -16.31 6.02 18.90
C PRO A 460 -17.41 5.51 19.82
N ASN A 461 -17.67 4.21 19.74
CA ASN A 461 -18.74 3.58 20.51
C ASN A 461 -18.53 4.01 21.97
N ALA A 462 -19.36 4.94 22.43
CA ALA A 462 -19.22 5.59 23.71
C ALA A 462 -19.66 4.58 24.78
N VAL A 463 -18.81 3.59 25.02
CA VAL A 463 -18.78 2.93 26.33
C VAL A 463 -18.44 4.04 27.29
N ALA A 464 -19.43 4.41 28.12
CA ALA A 464 -19.37 5.47 29.11
C ALA A 464 -18.05 5.40 29.89
N GLN A 465 -17.11 6.29 29.57
CA GLN A 465 -16.05 6.62 30.50
C GLN A 465 -16.59 7.72 31.42
N PRO A 466 -16.67 7.51 32.74
CA PRO A 466 -17.00 8.56 33.68
C PRO A 466 -15.92 9.65 33.62
N PRO A 467 -16.27 10.92 33.91
CA PRO A 467 -15.37 12.04 33.77
C PRO A 467 -14.25 11.94 34.81
N MET A 468 -13.01 11.70 34.35
CA MET A 468 -11.84 11.90 35.20
C MET A 468 -11.23 13.27 34.90
N SER A 469 -11.19 14.05 35.97
CA SER A 469 -10.61 15.38 36.11
C SER A 469 -9.15 15.42 35.63
N LEU A 470 -8.84 16.52 34.94
CA LEU A 470 -7.50 16.98 34.63
C LEU A 470 -6.84 17.50 35.91
N GLU A 471 -5.72 16.91 36.30
CA GLU A 471 -4.76 17.49 37.24
C GLU A 471 -3.34 17.30 36.68
N GLU A 472 -2.56 18.38 36.70
CA GLU A 472 -1.29 18.58 35.99
C GLU A 472 -0.06 17.96 36.70
N ALA A 473 0.94 17.62 35.86
CA ALA A 473 2.41 17.49 36.12
C ALA A 473 2.93 16.28 36.95
N PRO A 474 4.22 15.87 36.91
CA PRO A 474 5.41 16.24 36.11
C PRO A 474 6.18 15.03 35.48
N GLU A 475 7.39 15.28 34.96
CA GLU A 475 8.30 14.41 34.19
C GLU A 475 8.87 13.13 34.87
N GLU A 476 9.26 12.18 34.00
CA GLU A 476 10.28 11.09 34.11
C GLU A 476 10.29 10.09 35.29
N LYS A 477 9.72 8.90 35.02
CA LYS A 477 10.32 7.55 35.21
C LYS A 477 9.42 6.53 34.50
N PRO A 478 9.95 5.42 33.93
CA PRO A 478 9.10 4.36 33.39
C PRO A 478 8.39 3.66 34.56
N ALA A 479 7.24 4.21 34.95
CA ALA A 479 6.35 3.60 35.90
C ALA A 479 5.88 2.26 35.30
N ALA A 480 6.05 1.19 36.05
CA ALA A 480 5.47 -0.10 35.76
C ALA A 480 3.97 0.11 35.51
N THR A 481 3.56 0.07 34.24
CA THR A 481 2.15 0.07 33.88
C THR A 481 1.52 -1.13 34.56
N THR A 482 0.56 -0.88 35.45
CA THR A 482 -0.21 -1.88 36.18
C THR A 482 -1.16 -2.61 35.22
N GLU A 483 -0.61 -3.25 34.18
CA GLU A 483 -1.37 -4.14 33.32
C GLU A 483 -1.84 -5.34 34.13
N ASP A 484 -3.08 -5.79 33.87
CA ASP A 484 -3.63 -6.99 34.48
C ASP A 484 -2.72 -8.20 34.16
N PRO A 485 -2.14 -8.88 35.17
CA PRO A 485 -1.20 -9.98 34.93
C PRO A 485 -1.82 -11.13 34.12
N ARG A 486 -3.15 -11.30 34.16
CA ARG A 486 -3.86 -12.28 33.32
C ARG A 486 -3.75 -11.95 31.83
N LYS A 487 -3.83 -10.66 31.50
CA LYS A 487 -3.74 -10.16 30.12
C LYS A 487 -2.32 -10.29 29.58
N VAL A 488 -1.31 -10.03 30.41
CA VAL A 488 0.11 -10.17 30.02
C VAL A 488 0.45 -11.63 29.67
N LEU A 489 -0.11 -12.60 30.40
CA LEU A 489 0.05 -14.03 30.14
C LEU A 489 -0.92 -14.59 29.08
N GLU A 490 -1.67 -13.74 28.38
CA GLU A 490 -2.59 -14.13 27.31
C GLU A 490 -3.69 -15.12 27.78
N PHE A 491 -4.12 -15.07 29.05
CA PHE A 491 -5.25 -15.86 29.51
C PHE A 491 -6.58 -15.30 28.97
N LEU A 492 -7.46 -16.19 28.51
CA LEU A 492 -8.81 -15.81 28.14
C LEU A 492 -9.59 -15.31 29.36
N PRO A 493 -10.42 -14.25 29.22
CA PRO A 493 -11.25 -13.78 30.31
C PRO A 493 -12.22 -14.90 30.74
N GLY A 494 -12.20 -15.25 32.02
CA GLY A 494 -13.01 -16.33 32.58
C GLY A 494 -12.37 -17.73 32.56
N ALA A 495 -11.14 -17.89 32.06
CA ALA A 495 -10.43 -19.15 32.21
C ALA A 495 -10.11 -19.42 33.69
N GLU A 496 -10.34 -20.67 34.14
CA GLU A 496 -9.93 -21.11 35.47
C GLU A 496 -8.40 -21.04 35.60
N LEU A 497 -7.95 -20.30 36.62
CA LEU A 497 -6.54 -20.17 36.96
C LEU A 497 -6.14 -21.26 37.95
N SER A 498 -5.20 -22.10 37.52
CA SER A 498 -4.48 -23.02 38.39
C SER A 498 -2.97 -22.73 38.31
N PRO A 499 -2.20 -22.99 39.38
CA PRO A 499 -0.75 -22.77 39.39
C PRO A 499 -0.01 -23.53 38.28
N ALA A 500 -0.42 -24.77 38.02
CA ALA A 500 0.10 -25.58 36.92
C ALA A 500 -0.11 -24.90 35.55
N ARG A 501 -1.29 -24.32 35.33
CA ARG A 501 -1.62 -23.62 34.09
C ARG A 501 -0.83 -22.31 33.93
N VAL A 502 -0.58 -21.58 35.01
CA VAL A 502 0.27 -20.38 35.00
C VAL A 502 1.71 -20.73 34.63
N ARG A 503 2.28 -21.79 35.23
CA ARG A 503 3.63 -22.26 34.89
C ARG A 503 3.74 -22.71 33.43
N GLU A 504 2.75 -23.45 32.94
CA GLU A 504 2.74 -23.93 31.55
C GLU A 504 2.64 -22.78 30.54
N GLN A 505 1.71 -21.85 30.77
CA GLN A 505 1.55 -20.66 29.91
C GLN A 505 2.82 -19.78 29.93
N TRP A 506 3.42 -19.59 31.11
CA TRP A 506 4.69 -18.90 31.24
C TRP A 506 5.79 -19.58 30.40
N ARG A 507 5.92 -20.91 30.47
CA ARG A 507 6.92 -21.68 29.70
C ARG A 507 6.72 -21.50 28.19
N GLN A 508 5.48 -21.59 27.71
CA GLN A 508 5.14 -21.40 26.30
C GLN A 508 5.49 -19.99 25.81
N LEU A 509 5.18 -18.95 26.60
CA LEU A 509 5.50 -17.58 26.24
C LEU A 509 7.01 -17.28 26.32
N GLN A 510 7.73 -17.88 27.28
CA GLN A 510 9.19 -17.78 27.37
C GLN A 510 9.88 -18.34 26.12
N GLU A 511 9.39 -19.46 25.59
CA GLU A 511 9.90 -20.06 24.35
C GLU A 511 9.52 -19.24 23.11
N ARG A 512 8.30 -18.67 23.08
CA ARG A 512 7.81 -17.83 21.97
C ARG A 512 8.60 -16.52 21.86
N PHE A 513 8.97 -15.93 22.99
CA PHE A 513 9.69 -14.66 23.07
C PHE A 513 11.20 -14.80 23.27
N ASP A 514 11.80 -15.92 22.86
CA ASP A 514 13.24 -16.12 22.95
C ASP A 514 14.03 -15.10 22.12
N PRO A 515 14.89 -14.23 22.72
CA PRO A 515 15.63 -13.20 21.98
C PRO A 515 16.46 -13.76 20.83
N ASP A 516 16.92 -15.00 20.90
CA ASP A 516 17.72 -15.61 19.84
C ASP A 516 16.89 -15.81 18.56
N LYS A 517 15.58 -16.10 18.68
CA LYS A 517 14.64 -16.20 17.56
C LYS A 517 14.42 -14.85 16.88
N PHE A 518 14.67 -13.73 17.57
CA PHE A 518 14.51 -12.37 17.04
C PHE A 518 15.80 -11.75 16.53
N SER A 519 16.96 -12.41 16.71
CA SER A 519 18.25 -11.94 16.20
C SER A 519 18.24 -11.63 14.69
N PRO A 520 17.63 -12.46 13.81
CA PRO A 520 17.55 -12.16 12.37
C PRO A 520 16.71 -10.92 12.03
N HIS A 521 15.90 -10.42 12.97
CA HIS A 521 14.99 -9.30 12.76
C HIS A 521 15.57 -7.95 13.23
N GLY A 522 16.71 -7.96 13.94
CA GLY A 522 17.45 -6.78 14.38
C GLY A 522 17.40 -6.54 15.91
N GLU A 523 18.33 -5.72 16.40
CA GLU A 523 18.56 -5.50 17.85
C GLU A 523 17.34 -4.91 18.58
N GLU A 524 16.53 -4.10 17.90
CA GLU A 524 15.29 -3.55 18.47
C GLU A 524 14.29 -4.64 18.83
N PHE A 525 14.15 -5.68 18.00
CA PHE A 525 13.27 -6.81 18.28
C PHE A 525 13.80 -7.68 19.42
N VAL A 526 15.12 -7.84 19.52
CA VAL A 526 15.78 -8.50 20.65
C VAL A 526 15.49 -7.74 21.96
N ARG A 527 15.57 -6.41 21.93
CA ARG A 527 15.24 -5.56 23.09
C ARG A 527 13.77 -5.68 23.49
N MET A 528 12.85 -5.66 22.51
CA MET A 528 11.41 -5.86 22.75
C MET A 528 11.11 -7.25 23.32
N ALA A 529 11.75 -8.30 22.79
CA ALA A 529 11.60 -9.67 23.28
C ALA A 529 12.07 -9.80 24.74
N LYS A 530 13.22 -9.22 25.09
CA LYS A 530 13.73 -9.19 26.48
C LYS A 530 12.77 -8.44 27.41
N ALA A 531 12.29 -7.26 27.01
CA ALA A 531 11.34 -6.49 27.80
C ALA A 531 10.02 -7.26 28.02
N ARG A 532 9.52 -7.94 26.97
CA ARG A 532 8.31 -8.75 27.06
C ARG A 532 8.51 -9.98 27.96
N ARG A 533 9.64 -10.68 27.86
CA ARG A 533 9.98 -11.82 28.76
C ARG A 533 10.01 -11.40 30.22
N ALA A 534 10.59 -10.24 30.54
CA ALA A 534 10.64 -9.71 31.91
C ALA A 534 9.23 -9.44 32.44
N SER A 535 8.38 -8.77 31.66
CA SER A 535 6.97 -8.50 32.03
C SER A 535 6.14 -9.77 32.24
N ILE A 536 6.38 -10.80 31.42
CA ILE A 536 5.74 -12.12 31.54
C ILE A 536 6.19 -12.84 32.82
N GLU A 537 7.48 -12.77 33.15
CA GLU A 537 8.02 -13.37 34.38
C GLU A 537 7.45 -12.69 35.63
N GLU A 538 7.42 -11.36 35.67
CA GLU A 538 6.84 -10.59 36.77
C GLU A 538 5.35 -10.90 36.95
N SER A 539 4.60 -10.97 35.85
CA SER A 539 3.16 -11.27 35.87
C SER A 539 2.88 -12.70 36.34
N ALA A 540 3.70 -13.68 35.93
CA ALA A 540 3.60 -15.07 36.39
C ALA A 540 3.92 -15.20 37.89
N LYS A 541 4.99 -14.54 38.37
CA LYS A 541 5.33 -14.52 39.80
C LYS A 541 4.20 -13.93 40.64
N LYS A 542 3.61 -12.82 40.17
CA LYS A 542 2.50 -12.15 40.86
C LYS A 542 1.28 -13.07 40.98
N LEU A 543 0.87 -13.75 39.91
CA LEU A 543 -0.26 -14.69 39.96
C LEU A 543 0.03 -15.90 40.86
N LEU A 544 1.23 -16.46 40.81
CA LEU A 544 1.60 -17.59 41.68
C LEU A 544 1.56 -17.19 43.17
N GLN A 545 2.03 -15.98 43.48
CA GLN A 545 1.98 -15.42 44.83
C GLN A 545 0.52 -15.19 45.29
N GLU A 546 -0.35 -14.67 44.42
CA GLU A 546 -1.79 -14.51 44.72
C GLU A 546 -2.48 -15.86 44.98
N MET A 547 -1.99 -16.94 44.40
CA MET A 547 -2.49 -18.31 44.63
C MET A 547 -1.85 -19.03 45.83
N GLY A 548 -0.95 -18.36 46.58
CA GLY A 548 -0.28 -18.94 47.75
C GLY A 548 0.80 -19.98 47.44
N GLU A 549 1.25 -20.09 46.19
CA GLU A 549 2.37 -20.96 45.82
C GLU A 549 3.71 -20.21 45.81
N ALA A 550 4.81 -20.94 46.02
CA ALA A 550 6.15 -20.37 45.92
C ALA A 550 6.40 -19.79 44.52
N ALA A 551 6.84 -18.52 44.46
CA ALA A 551 7.09 -17.78 43.23
C ALA A 551 8.35 -18.26 42.44
N THR A 552 8.87 -19.44 42.77
CA THR A 552 10.04 -20.02 42.10
C THR A 552 9.62 -20.55 40.74
N LEU A 553 10.01 -19.85 39.69
CA LEU A 553 9.87 -20.26 38.30
C LEU A 553 11.20 -20.87 37.85
N GLU A 554 11.25 -22.19 37.67
CA GLU A 554 12.44 -22.85 37.14
C GLU A 554 12.59 -22.53 35.65
N PRO A 555 13.74 -21.99 35.20
CA PRO A 555 13.96 -21.72 33.78
C PRO A 555 13.75 -22.98 32.95
N PRO A 556 13.17 -22.88 31.75
CA PRO A 556 13.01 -24.03 30.87
C PRO A 556 14.38 -24.67 30.65
N LYS A 557 14.48 -25.99 30.89
CA LYS A 557 15.71 -26.75 30.63
C LYS A 557 16.09 -26.54 29.17
N LYS A 558 17.28 -25.98 28.92
CA LYS A 558 17.74 -25.55 27.59
C LYS A 558 18.00 -26.73 26.64
N ASP A 559 18.00 -27.96 27.15
CA ASP A 559 18.22 -29.16 26.36
C ASP A 559 16.92 -29.96 26.18
N PRO A 560 16.28 -29.90 25.01
CA PRO A 560 15.09 -30.71 24.71
C PRO A 560 15.39 -32.22 24.65
N ARG A 561 16.67 -32.62 24.69
CA ARG A 561 17.08 -34.04 24.70
C ARG A 561 17.21 -34.61 26.11
N HIS A 562 17.29 -33.77 27.14
CA HIS A 562 17.42 -34.25 28.52
C HIS A 562 16.05 -34.28 29.18
N ASN A 563 15.32 -35.38 28.95
CA ASN A 563 14.08 -35.67 29.64
C ASN A 563 14.38 -36.73 30.71
N PRO A 564 14.58 -36.33 31.99
CA PRO A 564 14.99 -37.27 33.04
C PRO A 564 13.97 -38.38 33.29
N ASP A 565 12.70 -38.18 32.93
CA ASP A 565 11.68 -39.24 33.02
C ASP A 565 11.85 -40.28 31.90
N LEU A 566 12.30 -39.86 30.72
CA LEU A 566 12.71 -40.78 29.65
C LEU A 566 14.07 -41.41 30.00
N ASP A 567 15.03 -40.67 30.52
CA ASP A 567 16.34 -41.21 30.89
C ASP A 567 16.21 -42.25 32.02
N ASN A 568 15.33 -42.02 33.01
CA ASN A 568 14.98 -43.01 34.04
C ASN A 568 14.20 -44.22 33.49
N ALA A 569 13.35 -44.03 32.46
CA ALA A 569 12.61 -45.13 31.83
C ALA A 569 13.45 -45.95 30.84
N PHE A 570 14.47 -45.33 30.23
CA PHE A 570 15.32 -45.93 29.19
C PHE A 570 16.75 -46.27 29.66
N GLY A 571 17.11 -45.94 30.91
CA GLY A 571 18.31 -46.44 31.58
C GLY A 571 19.63 -45.95 30.99
N PHE A 572 19.70 -44.66 30.61
CA PHE A 572 20.95 -44.03 30.16
C PHE A 572 21.78 -43.44 31.30
#